data_AF-A0A7S8EUY8-F1
#
_entry.id   AF-A0A7S8EUY8-F1
#
_cell.length_a   1.000
_cell.length_b   1.000
_cell.length_c   1.000
_cell.angle_alpha   90.00
_cell.angle_beta   90.00
_cell.angle_gamma   90.00
#
_symmetry.space_group_name_H-M   'P 1'
#
loop_
_entity.id
_entity.type
_entity.pdbx_description
1 polymer ?
#
loop_
_entity_poly.entity_id
_entity_poly.type
_entity_poly.pdbx_seq_one_letter_code
_entity_poly.pdbx_strand_id
1 'polypeptide(L)'
;MSNGTARQRLTDSLQGGAGAGRAIAAYMLANLNELPFETAVTVAEKVGVSELTVGRFCRSIGYQHFKDLKADLKADIGDTPWLIGDRLREFQVRSRENDVGPSKSLELELATIVRVYELAQTPAMKAVIKRLAAAERVFIGGFQSERGIAATMAHLLQYVRDGVHLVDHSSGSFGEVLLGSRNAALVLFDARRYSRQAPILARRARDAGLPVTLVTDLFCDWGHECASEVFALPSEINLFWDTNTPMLSLVHLMLNGIIGELGPDVESRLDRMSELYGDFVGHAGRHPRR
;
A
#
# COMPACT_ATOMS: atom_id res chain seq x y z
N MET A 1 11.35 19.19 33.60
CA MET A 1 10.63 18.21 32.75
C MET A 1 10.95 18.59 31.32
N SER A 2 11.78 17.80 30.63
CA SER A 2 12.36 18.20 29.33
C SER A 2 11.28 18.16 28.24
N ASN A 3 10.96 19.32 27.67
CA ASN A 3 10.07 19.51 26.52
C ASN A 3 10.81 19.13 25.21
N GLY A 4 11.39 17.92 25.17
CA GLY A 4 12.07 17.39 23.98
C GLY A 4 11.15 16.50 23.14
N THR A 5 11.35 16.54 21.83
CA THR A 5 10.74 15.64 20.83
C THR A 5 11.06 14.17 21.14
N ALA A 6 10.30 13.22 20.59
CA ALA A 6 10.49 11.81 20.88
C ALA A 6 11.89 11.32 20.51
N ARG A 7 12.43 11.81 19.38
CA ARG A 7 13.81 11.57 18.95
C ARG A 7 14.83 12.12 19.96
N GLN A 8 14.61 13.30 20.53
CA GLN A 8 15.53 13.89 21.51
C GLN A 8 15.59 13.05 22.78
N ARG A 9 14.44 12.60 23.30
CA ARG A 9 14.39 11.78 24.52
C ARG A 9 15.07 10.42 24.34
N LEU A 10 14.94 9.82 23.16
CA LEU A 10 15.68 8.61 22.79
C LEU A 10 17.19 8.87 22.74
N THR A 11 17.61 10.01 22.19
CA THR A 11 19.03 10.40 22.07
C THR A 11 19.65 10.65 23.45
N ASP A 12 18.94 11.36 24.33
CA ASP A 12 19.37 11.64 25.71
C ASP A 12 19.54 10.33 26.51
N SER A 13 18.70 9.33 26.23
CA SER A 13 18.76 8.01 26.86
C SER A 13 20.00 7.20 26.49
N LEU A 14 20.68 7.54 25.39
CA LEU A 14 21.98 6.94 25.06
C LEU A 14 23.10 7.39 26.00
N GLN A 15 22.99 8.60 26.56
CA GLN A 15 24.01 9.19 27.44
C GLN A 15 23.75 8.93 28.94
N GLY A 16 22.50 8.69 29.34
CA GLY A 16 22.12 8.52 30.76
C GLY A 16 21.51 7.16 31.15
N GLY A 17 21.28 6.23 30.22
CA GLY A 17 20.50 4.99 30.46
C GLY A 17 21.29 3.78 30.97
N ALA A 18 20.63 2.91 31.74
CA ALA A 18 21.13 1.56 32.08
C ALA A 18 21.25 0.67 30.81
N GLY A 19 22.10 -0.37 30.84
CA GLY A 19 22.47 -1.16 29.64
C GLY A 19 21.31 -1.61 28.75
N ALA A 20 20.22 -2.13 29.33
CA ALA A 20 19.03 -2.52 28.58
C ALA A 20 18.28 -1.31 27.98
N GLY A 21 18.16 -0.20 28.70
CA GLY A 21 17.52 1.03 28.20
C GLY A 21 18.32 1.68 27.07
N ARG A 22 19.65 1.67 27.16
CA ARG A 22 20.53 2.15 26.09
C ARG A 22 20.42 1.28 24.83
N ALA A 23 20.35 -0.05 24.98
CA ALA A 23 20.17 -0.96 23.84
C ALA A 23 18.82 -0.73 23.14
N ILE A 24 17.74 -0.55 23.92
CA ILE A 24 16.41 -0.23 23.40
C ILE A 24 16.44 1.12 22.67
N ALA A 25 17.02 2.16 23.27
CA ALA A 25 17.15 3.48 22.65
C ALA A 25 17.94 3.45 21.34
N ALA A 26 19.07 2.73 21.32
CA ALA A 26 19.92 2.59 20.14
C ALA A 26 19.19 1.87 19.00
N TYR A 27 18.49 0.77 19.31
CA TYR A 27 17.67 0.06 18.35
C TYR A 27 16.55 0.96 17.81
N MET A 28 15.83 1.66 18.69
CA MET A 28 14.75 2.57 18.30
C MET A 28 15.25 3.70 17.38
N LEU A 29 16.39 4.32 17.70
CA LEU A 29 16.99 5.38 16.88
C LEU A 29 17.50 4.88 15.53
N ALA A 30 18.05 3.66 15.47
CA ALA A 30 18.50 3.05 14.23
C ALA A 30 17.34 2.64 13.32
N ASN A 31 16.15 2.38 13.88
CA ASN A 31 15.00 1.84 13.16
C ASN A 31 13.77 2.77 13.23
N LEU A 32 13.97 4.09 13.32
CA LEU A 32 12.88 5.08 13.51
C LEU A 32 11.77 4.97 12.46
N ASN A 33 12.12 4.59 11.23
CA ASN A 33 11.15 4.42 10.13
C ASN A 33 10.29 3.17 10.30
N GLU A 34 10.83 2.11 10.93
CA GLU A 34 10.15 0.83 11.15
C GLU A 34 9.36 0.82 12.48
N LEU A 35 9.79 1.62 13.45
CA LEU A 35 9.18 1.67 14.79
C LEU A 35 7.65 1.86 14.82
N PRO A 36 7.01 2.66 13.95
CA PRO A 36 5.56 2.77 13.91
C PRO A 36 4.84 1.40 13.77
N PHE A 37 5.49 0.45 13.10
CA PHE A 37 4.96 -0.88 12.77
C PHE A 37 5.38 -1.96 13.76
N GLU A 38 6.31 -1.65 14.66
CA GLU A 38 6.74 -2.52 15.73
C GLU A 38 5.72 -2.57 16.90
N THR A 39 5.75 -3.66 17.64
CA THR A 39 5.10 -3.81 18.95
C THR A 39 6.16 -3.82 20.06
N ALA A 40 5.75 -3.65 21.32
CA ALA A 40 6.70 -3.76 22.43
C ALA A 40 7.34 -5.16 22.49
N VAL A 41 6.62 -6.20 22.05
CA VAL A 41 7.09 -7.59 21.95
C VAL A 41 8.17 -7.73 20.89
N THR A 42 7.91 -7.26 19.67
CA THR A 42 8.85 -7.41 18.55
C THR A 42 10.13 -6.58 18.75
N VAL A 43 10.02 -5.39 19.36
CA VAL A 43 11.21 -4.63 19.81
C VAL A 43 11.98 -5.41 20.88
N ALA A 44 11.28 -6.02 21.82
CA ALA A 44 11.92 -6.77 22.89
C ALA A 44 12.71 -7.96 22.36
N GLU A 45 12.14 -8.71 21.41
CA GLU A 45 12.80 -9.81 20.71
C GLU A 45 14.06 -9.36 19.96
N LYS A 46 13.96 -8.28 19.17
CA LYS A 46 15.08 -7.76 18.38
C LYS A 46 16.23 -7.21 19.24
N VAL A 47 15.91 -6.70 20.42
CA VAL A 47 16.91 -6.15 21.37
C VAL A 47 17.41 -7.21 22.36
N GLY A 48 16.74 -8.37 22.47
CA GLY A 48 17.08 -9.43 23.42
C GLY A 48 16.68 -9.11 24.86
N VAL A 49 15.52 -8.47 25.05
CA VAL A 49 14.96 -8.09 26.36
C VAL A 49 13.52 -8.58 26.51
N SER A 50 12.89 -8.36 27.67
CA SER A 50 11.47 -8.66 27.86
C SER A 50 10.58 -7.50 27.39
N GLU A 51 9.34 -7.78 26.97
CA GLU A 51 8.33 -6.76 26.67
C GLU A 51 8.14 -5.78 27.85
N LEU A 52 8.16 -6.31 29.08
CA LEU A 52 8.07 -5.50 30.29
C LEU A 52 9.24 -4.51 30.42
N THR A 53 10.44 -4.89 29.95
CA THR A 53 11.62 -4.02 29.89
C THR A 53 11.41 -2.87 28.91
N VAL A 54 10.84 -3.14 27.73
CA VAL A 54 10.47 -2.10 26.75
C VAL A 54 9.42 -1.15 27.32
N GLY A 55 8.40 -1.67 28.00
CA GLY A 55 7.40 -0.85 28.68
C GLY A 55 7.97 0.01 29.81
N ARG A 56 8.91 -0.53 30.61
CA ARG A 56 9.63 0.24 31.65
C ARG A 56 10.50 1.33 31.03
N PHE A 57 11.18 1.04 29.92
CA PHE A 57 11.97 2.02 29.18
C PHE A 57 11.10 3.19 28.68
N CYS A 58 9.95 2.91 28.05
CA CYS A 58 9.02 3.95 27.59
C CYS A 58 8.61 4.89 28.72
N ARG A 59 8.30 4.34 29.90
CA ARG A 59 7.99 5.13 31.11
C ARG A 59 9.16 5.97 31.59
N SER A 60 10.38 5.45 31.52
CA SER A 60 11.58 6.19 31.94
C SER A 60 11.87 7.42 31.07
N ILE A 61 11.42 7.41 29.81
CA ILE A 61 11.58 8.52 28.86
C ILE A 61 10.30 9.36 28.71
N GLY A 62 9.31 9.16 29.59
CA GLY A 62 8.14 10.02 29.71
C GLY A 62 6.91 9.61 28.89
N TYR A 63 6.78 8.34 28.49
CA TYR A 63 5.57 7.79 27.84
C TYR A 63 4.90 6.74 28.72
N GLN A 64 3.56 6.72 28.80
CA GLN A 64 2.87 5.73 29.64
C GLN A 64 3.04 4.32 29.05
N HIS A 65 2.94 4.21 27.72
CA HIS A 65 3.09 2.98 26.97
C HIS A 65 3.87 3.20 25.67
N PHE A 66 4.32 2.10 25.06
CA PHE A 66 5.03 2.14 23.77
C PHE A 66 4.20 2.78 22.66
N LYS A 67 2.86 2.62 22.70
CA LYS A 67 1.94 3.24 21.74
C LYS A 67 2.03 4.78 21.76
N ASP A 68 2.26 5.39 22.92
CA ASP A 68 2.33 6.85 23.05
C ASP A 68 3.64 7.38 22.44
N LEU A 69 4.74 6.67 22.66
CA LEU A 69 6.03 6.96 22.00
C LEU A 69 5.89 6.89 20.47
N LYS A 70 5.22 5.85 19.95
CA LYS A 70 4.98 5.71 18.51
C LYS A 70 4.11 6.85 17.95
N ALA A 71 3.10 7.28 18.69
CA ALA A 71 2.24 8.39 18.28
C ALA A 71 3.02 9.71 18.22
N ASP A 72 3.88 9.98 19.20
CA ASP A 72 4.74 11.17 19.24
C ASP A 72 5.79 11.15 18.12
N LEU A 73 6.44 10.00 17.90
CA LEU A 73 7.32 9.79 16.74
C LEU A 73 6.59 9.99 15.40
N LYS A 74 5.35 9.52 15.28
CA LYS A 74 4.53 9.72 14.07
C LYS A 74 4.17 11.19 13.87
N ALA A 75 3.99 11.97 14.94
CA ALA A 75 3.75 13.41 14.87
C ALA A 75 5.03 14.18 14.48
N ASP A 76 6.18 13.85 15.08
CA ASP A 76 7.50 14.37 14.70
C ASP A 76 7.84 14.08 13.22
N ILE A 77 7.45 12.90 12.73
CA ILE A 77 7.63 12.47 11.34
C ILE A 77 6.53 13.06 10.41
N GLY A 78 5.35 13.37 10.96
CA GLY A 78 4.15 13.74 10.22
C GLY A 78 4.03 15.20 9.83
N ASP A 79 4.68 16.12 10.56
CA ASP A 79 4.64 17.57 10.29
C ASP A 79 5.88 18.12 9.57
N THR A 80 6.90 17.29 9.37
CA THR A 80 8.00 17.65 8.48
C THR A 80 7.71 16.99 7.14
N PRO A 81 7.40 17.74 6.06
CA PRO A 81 7.39 17.17 4.72
C PRO A 81 8.75 16.53 4.55
N TRP A 82 8.81 15.19 4.53
CA TRP A 82 10.03 14.43 4.30
C TRP A 82 10.75 15.07 3.11
N LEU A 83 11.73 15.91 3.42
CA LEU A 83 12.43 16.67 2.43
C LEU A 83 13.11 15.61 1.58
N ILE A 84 12.86 15.67 0.28
CA ILE A 84 13.54 14.86 -0.73
C ILE A 84 15.04 14.77 -0.44
N GLY A 85 15.63 15.79 0.21
CA GLY A 85 17.00 15.84 0.71
C GLY A 85 17.42 14.76 1.72
N ASP A 86 16.56 14.24 2.59
CA ASP A 86 16.96 13.20 3.56
C ASP A 86 17.01 11.83 2.91
N ARG A 87 15.99 11.48 2.11
CA ARG A 87 16.00 10.25 1.29
C ARG A 87 17.11 10.30 0.23
N LEU A 88 17.40 11.48 -0.31
CA LEU A 88 18.51 11.69 -1.25
C LEU A 88 19.86 11.52 -0.57
N ARG A 89 20.05 12.07 0.64
CA ARG A 89 21.28 11.88 1.43
C ARG A 89 21.48 10.42 1.80
N GLU A 90 20.45 9.74 2.28
CA GLU A 90 20.50 8.32 2.62
C GLU A 90 20.80 7.46 1.39
N PHE A 91 20.10 7.68 0.28
CA PHE A 91 20.38 7.01 -0.99
C PHE A 91 21.81 7.27 -1.48
N GLN A 92 22.32 8.50 -1.36
CA GLN A 92 23.69 8.87 -1.73
C GLN A 92 24.74 8.20 -0.84
N VAL A 93 24.51 8.14 0.48
CA VAL A 93 25.42 7.46 1.43
C VAL A 93 25.45 5.96 1.13
N ARG A 94 24.29 5.32 1.06
CA ARG A 94 24.21 3.88 0.82
C ARG A 94 24.72 3.47 -0.58
N SER A 95 24.54 4.34 -1.58
CA SER A 95 25.13 4.16 -2.93
C SER A 95 26.66 4.25 -2.92
N ARG A 96 27.26 5.05 -2.02
CA ARG A 96 28.73 5.15 -1.85
C ARG A 96 29.32 3.94 -1.11
N GLU A 97 28.52 3.27 -0.28
CA GLU A 97 28.93 2.10 0.51
C GLU A 97 28.79 0.76 -0.24
N ASN A 98 28.42 0.75 -1.53
CA ASN A 98 28.18 -0.44 -2.36
C ASN A 98 27.06 -1.39 -1.87
N ASP A 99 26.31 -1.00 -0.84
CA ASP A 99 25.21 -1.77 -0.23
C ASP A 99 23.87 -1.62 -0.99
N VAL A 100 23.85 -0.80 -2.05
CA VAL A 100 22.67 -0.44 -2.87
C VAL A 100 22.93 -0.68 -4.35
N GLY A 101 23.59 -1.80 -4.66
CA GLY A 101 23.76 -2.23 -6.04
C GLY A 101 22.42 -2.70 -6.66
N PRO A 102 22.25 -2.58 -7.99
CA PRO A 102 21.13 -3.19 -8.70
C PRO A 102 20.90 -4.67 -8.37
N SER A 103 21.97 -5.41 -8.04
CA SER A 103 21.90 -6.82 -7.62
C SER A 103 21.11 -7.03 -6.32
N LYS A 104 21.30 -6.17 -5.30
CA LYS A 104 20.55 -6.30 -4.04
C LYS A 104 19.09 -5.87 -4.21
N SER A 105 18.87 -4.83 -5.02
CA SER A 105 17.52 -4.39 -5.37
C SER A 105 16.75 -5.50 -6.11
N LEU A 106 17.41 -6.18 -7.05
CA LEU A 106 16.85 -7.33 -7.77
C LEU A 106 16.51 -8.50 -6.83
N GLU A 107 17.38 -8.83 -5.87
CA GLU A 107 17.12 -9.88 -4.89
C GLU A 107 15.84 -9.59 -4.07
N LEU A 108 15.69 -8.35 -3.61
CA LEU A 108 14.50 -7.90 -2.88
C LEU A 108 13.25 -7.88 -3.79
N GLU A 109 13.39 -7.44 -5.04
CA GLU A 109 12.30 -7.47 -6.03
C GLU A 109 11.82 -8.92 -6.25
N LEU A 110 12.74 -9.87 -6.46
CA LEU A 110 12.41 -11.28 -6.65
C LEU A 110 11.69 -11.87 -5.44
N ALA A 111 12.18 -11.62 -4.22
CA ALA A 111 11.52 -12.06 -2.99
C ALA A 111 10.09 -11.49 -2.89
N THR A 112 9.92 -10.24 -3.30
CA THR A 112 8.63 -9.57 -3.29
C THR A 112 7.67 -10.17 -4.34
N ILE A 113 8.16 -10.50 -5.53
CA ILE A 113 7.36 -11.19 -6.55
C ILE A 113 6.96 -12.59 -6.08
N VAL A 114 7.84 -13.35 -5.43
CA VAL A 114 7.46 -14.64 -4.83
C VAL A 114 6.29 -14.46 -3.87
N ARG A 115 6.33 -13.44 -3.01
CA ARG A 115 5.24 -13.13 -2.08
C ARG A 115 3.93 -12.79 -2.79
N VAL A 116 3.97 -12.07 -3.91
CA VAL A 116 2.78 -11.78 -4.73
C VAL A 116 2.11 -13.08 -5.20
N TYR A 117 2.89 -14.04 -5.69
CA TYR A 117 2.37 -15.33 -6.18
C TYR A 117 1.86 -16.23 -5.05
N GLU A 118 2.40 -16.11 -3.83
CA GLU A 118 1.82 -16.74 -2.64
C GLU A 118 0.45 -16.14 -2.31
N LEU A 119 0.34 -14.82 -2.27
CA LEU A 119 -0.92 -14.12 -2.01
C LEU A 119 -1.98 -14.46 -3.06
N ALA A 120 -1.56 -14.61 -4.32
CA ALA A 120 -2.46 -14.98 -5.42
C ALA A 120 -3.14 -16.35 -5.25
N GLN A 121 -2.56 -17.24 -4.44
CA GLN A 121 -3.11 -18.57 -4.18
C GLN A 121 -4.07 -18.62 -2.98
N THR A 122 -4.15 -17.52 -2.22
CA THR A 122 -4.94 -17.47 -0.98
C THR A 122 -6.46 -17.55 -1.23
N PRO A 123 -7.25 -18.04 -0.26
CA PRO A 123 -8.71 -17.97 -0.33
C PRO A 123 -9.24 -16.54 -0.49
N ALA A 124 -8.57 -15.56 0.13
CA ALA A 124 -8.92 -14.14 0.01
C ALA A 124 -8.82 -13.66 -1.45
N MET A 125 -7.74 -14.01 -2.15
CA MET A 125 -7.59 -13.71 -3.58
C MET A 125 -8.74 -14.32 -4.39
N LYS A 126 -9.05 -15.61 -4.17
CA LYS A 126 -10.16 -16.29 -4.89
C LYS A 126 -11.52 -15.62 -4.63
N ALA A 127 -11.78 -15.19 -3.39
CA ALA A 127 -13.00 -14.48 -3.04
C ALA A 127 -13.11 -13.12 -3.76
N VAL A 128 -12.01 -12.36 -3.80
CA VAL A 128 -11.94 -11.08 -4.51
C VAL A 128 -12.15 -11.28 -6.00
N ILE A 129 -11.46 -12.23 -6.64
CA ILE A 129 -11.62 -12.54 -8.07
C ILE A 129 -13.09 -12.83 -8.40
N LYS A 130 -13.75 -13.73 -7.65
CA LYS A 130 -15.17 -14.06 -7.87
C LYS A 130 -16.09 -12.86 -7.68
N ARG A 131 -15.85 -12.07 -6.63
CA ARG A 131 -16.62 -10.87 -6.35
C ARG A 131 -16.46 -9.82 -7.46
N LEU A 132 -15.23 -9.60 -7.92
CA LEU A 132 -14.94 -8.65 -9.00
C LEU A 132 -15.38 -9.14 -10.38
N ALA A 133 -15.58 -10.45 -10.57
CA ALA A 133 -16.23 -10.98 -11.78
C ALA A 133 -17.75 -10.78 -11.73
N ALA A 134 -18.40 -11.04 -10.59
CA ALA A 134 -19.85 -11.05 -10.46
C ALA A 134 -20.50 -9.69 -10.12
N ALA A 135 -19.74 -8.74 -9.57
CA ALA A 135 -20.28 -7.42 -9.22
C ALA A 135 -20.84 -6.71 -10.46
N GLU A 136 -21.92 -5.96 -10.31
CA GLU A 136 -22.47 -5.11 -11.38
C GLU A 136 -21.55 -3.92 -11.64
N ARG A 137 -21.02 -3.32 -10.55
CA ARG A 137 -20.08 -2.21 -10.61
C ARG A 137 -18.80 -2.49 -9.84
N VAL A 138 -17.67 -2.16 -10.45
CA VAL A 138 -16.34 -2.23 -9.84
C VAL A 138 -15.72 -0.85 -9.87
N PHE A 139 -15.59 -0.24 -8.70
CA PHE A 139 -14.90 1.03 -8.50
C PHE A 139 -13.45 0.74 -8.15
N ILE A 140 -12.51 1.41 -8.82
CA ILE A 140 -11.07 1.22 -8.60
C ILE A 140 -10.46 2.59 -8.34
N GLY A 141 -9.87 2.78 -7.17
CA GLY A 141 -9.28 4.05 -6.76
C GLY A 141 -7.82 3.89 -6.33
N GLY A 142 -7.04 4.92 -6.60
CA GLY A 142 -5.68 5.07 -6.11
C GLY A 142 -5.30 6.54 -6.20
N PHE A 143 -4.63 7.05 -5.19
CA PHE A 143 -4.34 8.48 -5.08
C PHE A 143 -2.83 8.72 -5.21
N GLN A 144 -2.42 9.96 -5.48
CA GLN A 144 -1.00 10.35 -5.51
C GLN A 144 -0.12 9.43 -6.39
N SER A 145 0.80 8.66 -5.80
CA SER A 145 1.71 7.75 -6.51
C SER A 145 1.03 6.49 -7.03
N GLU A 146 -0.05 6.06 -6.38
CA GLU A 146 -0.75 4.81 -6.68
C GLU A 146 -1.81 4.98 -7.78
N ARG A 147 -2.12 6.22 -8.18
CA ARG A 147 -3.10 6.54 -9.23
C ARG A 147 -2.85 5.80 -10.54
N GLY A 148 -1.58 5.59 -10.89
CA GLY A 148 -1.19 4.90 -12.13
C GLY A 148 -1.57 3.42 -12.11
N ILE A 149 -1.44 2.74 -10.98
CA ILE A 149 -1.79 1.32 -10.84
C ILE A 149 -3.31 1.15 -10.87
N ALA A 150 -4.03 2.03 -10.16
CA ALA A 150 -5.50 2.04 -10.19
C ALA A 150 -6.03 2.25 -11.61
N ALA A 151 -5.49 3.21 -12.35
CA ALA A 151 -5.83 3.44 -13.75
C ALA A 151 -5.53 2.22 -14.62
N THR A 152 -4.37 1.59 -14.47
CA THR A 152 -4.01 0.38 -15.21
C THR A 152 -5.01 -0.76 -14.96
N MET A 153 -5.34 -1.05 -13.70
CA MET A 153 -6.33 -2.09 -13.38
C MET A 153 -7.70 -1.76 -13.97
N ALA A 154 -8.16 -0.51 -13.84
CA ALA A 154 -9.45 -0.08 -14.38
C ALA A 154 -9.51 -0.24 -15.89
N HIS A 155 -8.52 0.28 -16.61
CA HIS A 155 -8.50 0.22 -18.08
C HIS A 155 -8.41 -1.23 -18.58
N LEU A 156 -7.55 -2.06 -17.99
CA LEU A 156 -7.45 -3.48 -18.38
C LEU A 156 -8.75 -4.24 -18.11
N LEU A 157 -9.44 -3.97 -17.00
CA LEU A 157 -10.69 -4.64 -16.67
C LEU A 157 -11.85 -4.16 -17.55
N GLN A 158 -11.86 -2.89 -17.99
CA GLN A 158 -12.83 -2.35 -18.95
C GLN A 158 -12.81 -3.09 -20.30
N TYR A 159 -11.64 -3.65 -20.68
CA TYR A 159 -11.56 -4.48 -21.89
C TYR A 159 -12.43 -5.74 -21.82
N VAL A 160 -12.58 -6.32 -20.63
CA VAL A 160 -13.13 -7.67 -20.47
C VAL A 160 -14.50 -7.70 -19.80
N ARG A 161 -14.95 -6.60 -19.18
CA ARG A 161 -16.30 -6.48 -18.62
C ARG A 161 -16.81 -5.05 -18.53
N ASP A 162 -18.13 -4.91 -18.42
CA ASP A 162 -18.81 -3.64 -18.16
C ASP A 162 -18.79 -3.25 -16.69
N GLY A 163 -19.22 -2.00 -16.42
CA GLY A 163 -19.41 -1.49 -15.05
C GLY A 163 -18.13 -1.24 -14.27
N VAL A 164 -17.00 -1.01 -14.95
CA VAL A 164 -15.71 -0.70 -14.31
C VAL A 164 -15.47 0.82 -14.35
N HIS A 165 -15.27 1.41 -13.18
CA HIS A 165 -15.14 2.85 -12.99
C HIS A 165 -13.84 3.20 -12.27
N LEU A 166 -13.04 4.06 -12.89
CA LEU A 166 -11.86 4.66 -12.24
C LEU A 166 -12.31 5.78 -11.30
N VAL A 167 -11.81 5.76 -10.06
CA VAL A 167 -12.04 6.76 -9.02
C VAL A 167 -10.76 7.58 -8.83
N ASP A 168 -10.66 8.68 -9.56
CA ASP A 168 -9.46 9.54 -9.62
C ASP A 168 -9.69 10.97 -9.08
N HIS A 169 -10.83 11.21 -8.43
CA HIS A 169 -11.28 12.50 -7.91
C HIS A 169 -11.47 13.60 -8.98
N SER A 170 -11.39 13.27 -10.28
CA SER A 170 -11.61 14.24 -11.37
C SER A 170 -13.03 14.80 -11.38
N SER A 171 -14.01 14.01 -10.92
CA SER A 171 -15.42 14.41 -10.74
C SER A 171 -15.66 15.30 -9.51
N GLY A 172 -14.63 15.56 -8.69
CA GLY A 172 -14.72 16.39 -7.48
C GLY A 172 -15.47 15.74 -6.30
N SER A 173 -15.99 14.53 -6.46
CA SER A 173 -16.76 13.83 -5.43
C SER A 173 -16.61 12.31 -5.51
N PHE A 174 -16.77 11.63 -4.37
CA PHE A 174 -16.85 10.18 -4.29
C PHE A 174 -18.31 9.68 -4.17
N GLY A 175 -19.29 10.57 -4.39
CA GLY A 175 -20.71 10.28 -4.22
C GLY A 175 -21.20 9.08 -5.04
N GLU A 176 -20.69 8.91 -6.27
CA GLU A 176 -21.07 7.78 -7.15
C GLU A 176 -20.72 6.42 -6.53
N VAL A 177 -19.55 6.32 -5.90
CA VAL A 177 -19.11 5.11 -5.18
C VAL A 177 -20.06 4.80 -4.03
N LEU A 178 -20.48 5.84 -3.29
CA LEU A 178 -21.25 5.68 -2.05
C LEU A 178 -22.76 5.50 -2.28
N LEU A 179 -23.30 6.08 -3.35
CA LEU A 179 -24.72 5.97 -3.72
C LEU A 179 -25.02 4.71 -4.55
N GLY A 180 -23.98 4.12 -5.16
CA GLY A 180 -24.07 2.96 -6.05
C GLY A 180 -23.95 1.58 -5.40
N SER A 181 -24.29 1.43 -4.12
CA SER A 181 -23.81 0.31 -3.29
C SER A 181 -24.39 -1.08 -3.58
N ARG A 182 -25.53 -1.21 -4.28
CA ARG A 182 -26.12 -2.53 -4.56
C ARG A 182 -25.27 -3.27 -5.59
N ASN A 183 -24.80 -4.45 -5.22
CA ASN A 183 -23.94 -5.33 -6.03
C ASN A 183 -22.69 -4.63 -6.61
N ALA A 184 -22.07 -3.76 -5.82
CA ALA A 184 -20.84 -3.06 -6.20
C ALA A 184 -19.65 -3.51 -5.36
N ALA A 185 -18.44 -3.26 -5.87
CA ALA A 185 -17.17 -3.56 -5.22
C ALA A 185 -16.24 -2.35 -5.32
N LEU A 186 -15.43 -2.10 -4.28
CA LEU A 186 -14.39 -1.09 -4.30
C LEU A 186 -13.00 -1.75 -4.17
N VAL A 187 -12.08 -1.39 -5.04
CA VAL A 187 -10.65 -1.71 -4.93
C VAL A 187 -9.89 -0.41 -4.70
N LEU A 188 -9.04 -0.36 -3.68
CA LEU A 188 -8.20 0.78 -3.37
C LEU A 188 -6.72 0.40 -3.38
N PHE A 189 -5.91 1.29 -3.94
CA PHE A 189 -4.46 1.28 -3.85
C PHE A 189 -4.00 2.47 -3.01
N ASP A 190 -3.24 2.22 -1.96
CA ASP A 190 -2.69 3.27 -1.10
C ASP A 190 -1.44 2.73 -0.39
N ALA A 191 -0.36 3.51 -0.34
CA ALA A 191 0.89 3.07 0.26
C ALA A 191 1.70 4.24 0.85
N ARG A 192 2.43 3.97 1.93
CA ARG A 192 3.45 4.75 2.65
C ARG A 192 3.02 6.12 3.13
N ARG A 193 2.62 6.99 2.20
CA ARG A 193 2.05 8.31 2.43
C ARG A 193 0.55 8.24 2.20
N TYR A 194 -0.12 7.42 3.01
CA TYR A 194 -1.54 7.13 2.86
C TYR A 194 -2.34 8.41 2.60
N SER A 195 -3.04 8.42 1.47
CA SER A 195 -3.86 9.56 1.11
C SER A 195 -4.90 9.78 2.19
N ARG A 196 -5.15 11.04 2.58
CA ARG A 196 -6.27 11.35 3.49
C ARG A 196 -7.61 10.86 2.92
N GLN A 197 -7.71 10.73 1.60
CA GLN A 197 -8.93 10.30 0.91
C GLN A 197 -9.18 8.79 1.04
N ALA A 198 -8.14 7.95 0.97
CA ALA A 198 -8.29 6.49 0.92
C ALA A 198 -8.96 5.89 2.17
N PRO A 199 -8.49 6.16 3.41
CA PRO A 199 -9.14 5.64 4.61
C PRO A 199 -10.56 6.20 4.81
N ILE A 200 -10.80 7.46 4.42
CA ILE A 200 -12.13 8.07 4.51
C ILE A 200 -13.08 7.37 3.54
N LEU A 201 -12.68 7.19 2.29
CA LEU A 201 -13.48 6.52 1.27
C LEU A 201 -13.75 5.06 1.64
N ALA A 202 -12.73 4.32 2.10
CA ALA A 202 -12.86 2.94 2.53
C ALA A 202 -13.87 2.79 3.67
N ARG A 203 -13.79 3.63 4.72
CA ARG A 203 -14.75 3.63 5.82
C ARG A 203 -16.17 3.93 5.35
N ARG A 204 -16.34 4.97 4.52
CA ARG A 204 -17.66 5.35 3.99
C ARG A 204 -18.25 4.26 3.09
N ALA A 205 -17.42 3.60 2.27
CA ALA A 205 -17.85 2.50 1.42
C ALA A 205 -18.32 1.30 2.25
N ARG A 206 -17.55 0.91 3.28
CA ARG A 206 -17.95 -0.12 4.25
C ARG A 206 -19.26 0.24 4.93
N ASP A 207 -19.41 1.47 5.43
CA ASP A 207 -20.63 1.93 6.11
C ASP A 207 -21.86 1.89 5.17
N ALA A 208 -21.65 2.03 3.86
CA ALA A 208 -22.65 1.87 2.82
C ALA A 208 -22.86 0.41 2.35
N GLY A 209 -22.16 -0.55 2.97
CA GLY A 209 -22.27 -1.98 2.67
C GLY A 209 -21.45 -2.45 1.46
N LEU A 210 -20.56 -1.62 0.91
CA LEU A 210 -19.68 -2.03 -0.18
C LEU A 210 -18.49 -2.81 0.36
N PRO A 211 -18.19 -4.00 -0.19
CA PRO A 211 -16.96 -4.71 0.09
C PRO A 211 -15.75 -3.97 -0.50
N VAL A 212 -14.71 -3.82 0.32
CA VAL A 212 -13.50 -3.05 0.00
C VAL A 212 -12.29 -3.97 -0.03
N THR A 213 -11.62 -4.07 -1.17
CA THR A 213 -10.27 -4.65 -1.26
C THR A 213 -9.25 -3.55 -1.21
N LEU A 214 -8.31 -3.63 -0.28
CA LEU A 214 -7.16 -2.74 -0.19
C LEU A 214 -5.89 -3.47 -0.65
N VAL A 215 -5.17 -2.90 -1.61
CA VAL A 215 -3.81 -3.27 -1.96
C VAL A 215 -2.89 -2.18 -1.42
N THR A 216 -1.93 -2.57 -0.57
CA THR A 216 -1.14 -1.63 0.22
C THR A 216 0.25 -2.16 0.49
N ASP A 217 1.09 -1.36 1.14
CA ASP A 217 2.35 -1.81 1.71
C ASP A 217 2.18 -2.59 3.04
N LEU A 218 3.29 -3.12 3.57
CA LEU A 218 3.34 -3.85 4.85
C LEU A 218 3.08 -2.98 6.09
N PHE A 219 2.97 -1.67 5.90
CA PHE A 219 3.02 -0.66 6.94
C PHE A 219 1.64 -0.07 7.26
N CYS A 220 0.61 -0.51 6.53
CA CYS A 220 -0.72 0.07 6.65
C CYS A 220 -1.38 -0.22 7.99
N ASP A 221 -1.67 0.84 8.74
CA ASP A 221 -2.27 0.76 10.07
C ASP A 221 -3.80 0.93 10.07
N TRP A 222 -4.38 1.36 8.95
CA TRP A 222 -5.81 1.67 8.86
C TRP A 222 -6.63 0.62 8.09
N GLY A 223 -5.99 -0.19 7.24
CA GLY A 223 -6.67 -1.08 6.31
C GLY A 223 -7.60 -2.10 6.98
N HIS A 224 -7.11 -2.74 8.05
CA HIS A 224 -7.82 -3.81 8.76
C HIS A 224 -9.15 -3.36 9.41
N GLU A 225 -9.31 -2.07 9.70
CA GLU A 225 -10.54 -1.57 10.33
C GLU A 225 -11.69 -1.45 9.33
N CYS A 226 -11.39 -1.27 8.03
CA CYS A 226 -12.41 -0.93 7.04
C CYS A 226 -12.41 -1.74 5.75
N ALA A 227 -11.35 -2.48 5.44
CA ALA A 227 -11.30 -3.32 4.26
C ALA A 227 -11.85 -4.73 4.55
N SER A 228 -12.56 -5.29 3.58
CA SER A 228 -12.98 -6.69 3.57
C SER A 228 -11.78 -7.61 3.32
N GLU A 229 -10.86 -7.19 2.45
CA GLU A 229 -9.60 -7.88 2.20
C GLU A 229 -8.44 -6.89 2.12
N VAL A 230 -7.30 -7.24 2.70
CA VAL A 230 -6.05 -6.45 2.65
C VAL A 230 -4.95 -7.30 2.04
N PHE A 231 -4.39 -6.85 0.93
CA PHE A 231 -3.17 -7.40 0.33
C PHE A 231 -2.01 -6.46 0.60
N ALA A 232 -1.24 -6.76 1.65
CA ALA A 232 -0.06 -6.01 2.03
C ALA A 232 1.20 -6.61 1.37
N LEU A 233 1.93 -5.77 0.63
CA LEU A 233 3.08 -6.15 -0.17
C LEU A 233 4.32 -5.30 0.19
N PRO A 234 5.54 -5.88 0.22
CA PRO A 234 6.75 -5.08 0.33
C PRO A 234 6.87 -4.05 -0.82
N SER A 235 7.23 -2.80 -0.52
CA SER A 235 7.51 -1.74 -1.52
C SER A 235 8.97 -1.30 -1.54
N GLU A 236 9.72 -1.61 -0.48
CA GLU A 236 11.05 -1.09 -0.26
C GLU A 236 12.09 -2.10 -0.76
N ILE A 237 12.59 -1.87 -1.97
CA ILE A 237 13.60 -2.72 -2.60
C ILE A 237 14.93 -2.00 -2.79
N ASN A 238 15.28 -1.11 -1.86
CA ASN A 238 16.50 -0.30 -1.92
C ASN A 238 16.60 0.66 -3.12
N LEU A 239 15.46 1.05 -3.70
CA LEU A 239 15.39 2.12 -4.69
C LEU A 239 15.13 3.48 -4.03
N PHE A 240 15.47 4.56 -4.75
CA PHE A 240 15.20 5.93 -4.30
C PHE A 240 13.69 6.18 -4.13
N TRP A 241 12.89 5.77 -5.12
CA TRP A 241 11.43 5.68 -5.02
C TRP A 241 11.03 4.23 -4.77
N ASP A 242 10.01 4.04 -3.95
CA ASP A 242 9.50 2.71 -3.66
C ASP A 242 8.94 2.06 -4.93
N THR A 243 9.11 0.75 -5.04
CA THR A 243 8.60 0.02 -6.20
C THR A 243 7.11 -0.23 -6.06
N ASN A 244 6.43 -0.09 -7.19
CA ASN A 244 5.02 -0.44 -7.36
C ASN A 244 4.84 -1.73 -8.17
N THR A 245 5.94 -2.37 -8.61
CA THR A 245 5.91 -3.64 -9.36
C THR A 245 5.10 -4.73 -8.67
N PRO A 246 5.20 -4.95 -7.35
CA PRO A 246 4.45 -6.01 -6.67
C PRO A 246 2.94 -5.82 -6.77
N MET A 247 2.46 -4.59 -6.58
CA MET A 247 1.05 -4.25 -6.69
C MET A 247 0.55 -4.45 -8.13
N LEU A 248 1.35 -4.03 -9.12
CA LEU A 248 1.02 -4.23 -10.53
C LEU A 248 1.02 -5.73 -10.92
N SER A 249 1.96 -6.52 -10.39
CA SER A 249 1.98 -7.97 -10.58
C SER A 249 0.73 -8.62 -9.98
N LEU A 250 0.32 -8.21 -8.78
CA LEU A 250 -0.92 -8.66 -8.15
C LEU A 250 -2.15 -8.30 -8.99
N VAL A 251 -2.19 -7.09 -9.57
CA VAL A 251 -3.23 -6.65 -10.51
C VAL A 251 -3.34 -7.59 -11.71
N HIS A 252 -2.22 -7.93 -12.35
CA HIS A 252 -2.25 -8.86 -13.49
C HIS A 252 -2.74 -10.26 -13.10
N LEU A 253 -2.36 -10.76 -11.92
CA LEU A 253 -2.86 -12.05 -11.42
C LEU A 253 -4.36 -12.01 -11.08
N MET A 254 -4.84 -10.91 -10.48
CA MET A 254 -6.27 -10.68 -10.25
C MET A 254 -7.04 -10.65 -11.57
N LEU A 255 -6.57 -9.88 -12.55
CA LEU A 255 -7.20 -9.76 -13.87
C LEU A 255 -7.27 -11.11 -14.57
N ASN A 256 -6.17 -11.88 -14.59
CA ASN A 256 -6.15 -13.21 -15.18
C ASN A 256 -7.17 -14.15 -14.51
N GLY A 257 -7.28 -14.09 -13.18
CA GLY A 257 -8.30 -14.83 -12.44
C GLY A 257 -9.73 -14.39 -12.79
N ILE A 258 -9.98 -13.09 -12.88
CA ILE A 258 -11.31 -12.54 -13.24
C ILE A 258 -11.70 -12.97 -14.65
N ILE A 259 -10.79 -12.90 -15.62
CA ILE A 259 -11.03 -13.38 -16.99
C ILE A 259 -11.42 -14.86 -16.98
N GLY A 260 -10.73 -15.69 -16.17
CA GLY A 260 -11.07 -17.10 -16.00
C GLY A 260 -12.48 -17.33 -15.43
N GLU A 261 -12.96 -16.48 -14.52
CA GLU A 261 -14.32 -16.56 -13.97
C GLU A 261 -15.39 -16.03 -14.95
N LEU A 262 -15.08 -15.01 -15.76
CA LEU A 262 -15.99 -14.47 -16.77
C LEU A 262 -16.23 -15.47 -17.93
N GLY A 263 -15.25 -16.31 -18.23
CA GLY A 263 -15.40 -17.41 -19.19
C GLY A 263 -15.50 -16.95 -20.66
N PRO A 264 -16.23 -17.69 -21.51
CA PRO A 264 -16.19 -17.51 -22.98
C PRO A 264 -16.77 -16.18 -23.48
N ASP A 265 -17.60 -15.49 -22.68
CA ASP A 265 -18.19 -14.21 -23.06
C ASP A 265 -17.14 -13.10 -23.26
N VAL A 266 -15.94 -13.27 -22.66
CA VAL A 266 -14.82 -12.34 -22.83
C VAL A 266 -14.35 -12.29 -24.28
N GLU A 267 -14.31 -13.41 -24.99
CA GLU A 267 -13.86 -13.48 -26.39
C GLU A 267 -14.79 -12.66 -27.29
N SER A 268 -16.10 -12.88 -27.18
CA SER A 268 -17.11 -12.13 -27.94
C SER A 268 -17.04 -10.63 -27.66
N ARG A 269 -16.78 -10.23 -26.41
CA ARG A 269 -16.59 -8.83 -26.05
C ARG A 269 -15.35 -8.24 -26.71
N LEU A 270 -14.21 -8.93 -26.65
CA LEU A 270 -12.96 -8.46 -27.22
C LEU A 270 -13.05 -8.33 -28.74
N ASP A 271 -13.74 -9.24 -29.42
CA ASP A 271 -14.01 -9.15 -30.86
C ASP A 271 -14.82 -7.90 -31.20
N ARG A 272 -15.94 -7.68 -30.49
CA ARG A 272 -16.77 -6.49 -30.68
C ARG A 272 -16.01 -5.20 -30.36
N MET A 273 -15.15 -5.23 -29.37
CA MET A 273 -14.28 -4.10 -29.05
C MET A 273 -13.28 -3.84 -30.17
N SER A 274 -12.65 -4.88 -30.72
CA SER A 274 -11.71 -4.80 -31.85
C SER A 274 -12.37 -4.19 -33.10
N GLU A 275 -13.61 -4.58 -33.40
CA GLU A 275 -14.42 -3.98 -34.48
C GLU A 275 -14.59 -2.47 -34.27
N LEU A 276 -15.02 -2.05 -33.08
CA LEU A 276 -15.21 -0.64 -32.73
C LEU A 276 -13.89 0.14 -32.69
N TYR A 277 -12.78 -0.46 -32.26
CA TYR A 277 -11.46 0.16 -32.27
C TYR A 277 -11.03 0.57 -33.69
N GLY A 278 -11.42 -0.23 -34.69
CA GLY A 278 -11.21 0.08 -36.09
C GLY A 278 -11.81 1.41 -36.53
N ASP A 279 -12.90 1.85 -35.90
CA ASP A 279 -13.61 3.09 -36.23
C ASP A 279 -12.93 4.34 -35.68
N PHE A 280 -12.25 4.25 -34.52
CA PHE A 280 -11.75 5.41 -33.78
C PHE A 280 -10.21 5.57 -33.79
N VAL A 281 -9.46 4.48 -33.97
CA VAL A 281 -7.97 4.48 -33.87
C VAL A 281 -7.30 4.26 -35.24
N GLY A 282 -8.09 3.96 -36.27
CA GLY A 282 -7.64 3.91 -37.66
C GLY A 282 -7.23 5.28 -38.23
N HIS A 283 -6.73 5.28 -39.46
CA HIS A 283 -6.46 6.52 -40.20
C HIS A 283 -7.73 6.90 -40.98
N ALA A 284 -8.14 8.18 -40.94
CA ALA A 284 -9.18 8.68 -41.83
C ALA A 284 -8.80 8.40 -43.29
N GLY A 285 -9.58 7.57 -43.99
CA GLY A 285 -9.35 7.23 -45.41
C GLY A 285 -9.20 5.73 -45.76
N ARG A 286 -9.43 4.80 -44.83
CA ARG A 286 -9.53 3.37 -45.19
C ARG A 286 -10.81 3.13 -46.00
N HIS A 287 -10.70 3.10 -47.33
CA HIS A 287 -11.79 2.64 -48.19
C HIS A 287 -12.15 1.18 -47.86
N PRO A 288 -13.44 0.79 -47.88
CA PRO A 288 -13.83 -0.60 -47.73
C PRO A 288 -13.12 -1.43 -48.81
N ARG A 289 -12.46 -2.51 -48.43
CA ARG A 289 -11.99 -3.50 -49.42
C ARG A 289 -13.23 -4.08 -50.09
N ARG A 290 -13.29 -3.94 -51.41
CA ARG A 290 -14.28 -4.60 -52.28
C ARG A 290 -14.13 -6.12 -52.20
#